data_AF-A0A3C2ASJ7-F1
#
_entry.id   AF-A0A3C2ASJ7-F1
#
_cell.length_a   1.000
_cell.length_b   1.000
_cell.length_c   1.000
_cell.angle_alpha   90.00
_cell.angle_beta   90.00
_cell.angle_gamma   90.00
#
_symmetry.space_group_name_H-M   'P 1'
#
loop_
_entity.id
_entity.type
_entity.pdbx_description
1 polymer ?
#
loop_
_entity_poly.entity_id
_entity_poly.type
_entity_poly.pdbx_seq_one_letter_code
_entity_poly.pdbx_strand_id
1 'polypeptide(L)'
;MIEEGTADTPEAIQALFMSRWRMVKSVGKLDELGYFGDPNFWPSVGDDLSRLTYADSQTYLPGDLLVKIDRASMFVGLEVRSPFLNHDLVSFAWSLPSDFKRRNGSGKYLLRRLLSKYVAPDLYERSKQGFEPPMAFWLRGPLYEWAESLLNEQSLAQDGWLESEPIRNIWAEHLAGFRDWHFELWNVLMFQAWRNTWHV
;
A
#
# COMPACT_ATOMS: atom_id res chain seq x y z
N MET A 1 -21.22 11.90 3.26
CA MET A 1 -19.98 12.62 3.62
C MET A 1 -19.52 12.04 4.93
N ILE A 2 -18.53 11.16 4.90
CA ILE A 2 -17.96 10.54 6.11
C ILE A 2 -16.82 11.46 6.53
N GLU A 3 -16.81 11.85 7.81
CA GLU A 3 -15.74 12.66 8.39
C GLU A 3 -14.39 11.96 8.15
N GLU A 4 -13.51 12.62 7.41
CA GLU A 4 -12.10 12.25 7.37
C GLU A 4 -11.59 12.32 8.81
N GLY A 5 -11.25 11.17 9.40
CA GLY A 5 -10.71 11.14 10.75
C GLY A 5 -9.54 12.11 10.88
N THR A 6 -9.61 13.01 11.87
CA THR A 6 -8.55 13.96 12.18
C THR A 6 -7.36 13.18 12.74
N ALA A 7 -6.42 12.80 11.87
CA ALA A 7 -5.14 12.27 12.29
C ALA A 7 -4.14 13.42 12.49
N ASP A 8 -3.71 13.61 13.73
CA ASP A 8 -2.87 14.75 14.13
C ASP A 8 -1.36 14.41 14.14
N THR A 9 -1.00 13.15 13.88
CA THR A 9 0.41 12.72 13.78
C THR A 9 0.72 12.13 12.41
N PRO A 10 1.98 12.22 11.93
CA PRO A 10 2.39 11.61 10.66
C PRO A 10 2.10 10.10 10.59
N GLU A 11 2.31 9.37 11.69
CA GLU A 11 2.06 7.93 11.76
C GLU A 11 0.56 7.61 11.76
N ALA A 12 -0.28 8.42 12.42
CA ALA A 12 -1.73 8.26 12.34
C ALA A 12 -2.25 8.55 10.92
N ILE A 13 -1.72 9.58 10.26
CA ILE A 13 -2.02 9.90 8.86
C ILE A 13 -1.62 8.71 7.97
N GLN A 14 -0.42 8.16 8.16
CA GLN A 14 0.06 7.01 7.41
C GLN A 14 -0.77 5.75 7.69
N ALA A 15 -1.15 5.49 8.94
CA ALA A 15 -2.03 4.39 9.30
C ALA A 15 -3.38 4.49 8.59
N LEU A 16 -3.95 5.69 8.46
CA LEU A 16 -5.16 5.94 7.65
C LEU A 16 -4.90 5.71 6.16
N PHE A 17 -3.74 6.08 5.63
CA PHE A 17 -3.40 5.84 4.23
C PHE A 17 -3.19 4.36 3.92
N MET A 18 -2.55 3.62 4.83
CA MET A 18 -2.28 2.19 4.73
C MET A 18 -3.53 1.35 5.00
N SER A 19 -4.40 1.80 5.89
CA SER A 19 -5.71 1.21 6.07
C SER A 19 -6.55 1.44 4.81
N ARG A 20 -6.94 0.34 4.18
CA ARG A 20 -7.89 0.35 3.06
C ARG A 20 -9.34 0.29 3.53
N TRP A 21 -9.57 0.11 4.83
CA TRP A 21 -10.89 0.11 5.45
C TRP A 21 -11.22 1.49 6.02
N ARG A 22 -11.12 2.52 5.18
CA ARG A 22 -11.27 3.93 5.59
C ARG A 22 -12.69 4.32 6.00
N MET A 23 -13.68 3.46 5.73
CA MET A 23 -15.10 3.74 5.96
C MET A 23 -15.73 2.88 7.06
N VAL A 24 -14.95 2.04 7.74
CA VAL A 24 -15.42 1.21 8.86
C VAL A 24 -14.65 1.60 10.11
N LYS A 25 -15.32 1.67 11.27
CA LYS A 25 -14.66 1.85 12.57
C LYS A 25 -13.89 0.58 12.93
N SER A 26 -12.73 0.39 12.29
CA SER A 26 -11.82 -0.75 12.43
C SER A 26 -12.42 -2.10 11.99
N VAL A 27 -11.63 -2.95 11.33
CA VAL A 27 -11.97 -4.36 11.06
C VAL A 27 -11.19 -5.28 12.03
N GLY A 28 -10.71 -4.71 13.13
CA GLY A 28 -9.85 -5.36 14.11
C GLY A 28 -9.16 -4.35 15.02
N LYS A 29 -8.70 -4.83 16.17
CA LYS A 29 -7.91 -4.07 17.13
C LYS A 29 -6.54 -3.69 16.54
N LEU A 30 -6.43 -2.48 15.99
CA LEU A 30 -5.17 -1.96 15.46
C LEU A 30 -4.07 -1.90 16.53
N ASP A 31 -4.48 -1.74 17.79
CA ASP A 31 -3.69 -1.80 19.02
C ASP A 31 -2.93 -3.12 19.20
N GLU A 32 -3.28 -4.18 18.48
CA GLU A 32 -2.59 -5.48 18.51
C GLU A 32 -1.68 -5.72 17.27
N LEU A 33 -1.60 -4.77 16.32
CA LEU A 33 -0.93 -4.94 15.02
C LEU A 33 0.35 -4.10 14.86
N GLY A 34 1.48 -4.61 15.34
CA GLY A 34 2.83 -4.16 14.95
C GLY A 34 3.11 -2.67 15.18
N TYR A 35 3.87 -2.04 14.27
CA TYR A 35 4.34 -0.65 14.40
C TYR A 35 3.22 0.38 14.65
N PHE A 36 2.02 0.18 14.08
CA PHE A 36 0.90 1.13 14.24
C PHE A 36 0.05 0.87 15.49
N GLY A 37 0.22 -0.27 16.18
CA GLY A 37 -0.57 -0.63 17.35
C GLY A 37 -0.07 -0.07 18.67
N ASP A 38 1.22 0.23 18.77
CA ASP A 38 1.81 0.81 19.98
C ASP A 38 2.66 2.05 19.64
N PRO A 39 2.15 3.26 19.98
CA PRO A 39 2.87 4.51 19.77
C PRO A 39 4.26 4.58 20.44
N ASN A 40 4.55 3.72 21.43
CA ASN A 40 5.89 3.65 22.03
C ASN A 40 6.96 3.14 21.05
N PHE A 41 6.57 2.48 19.96
CA PHE A 41 7.50 2.10 18.88
C PHE A 41 7.78 3.24 17.89
N TRP A 42 7.04 4.35 17.96
CA TRP A 42 7.26 5.48 17.06
C TRP A 42 8.50 6.25 17.48
N PRO A 43 9.43 6.50 16.54
CA PRO A 43 10.70 7.09 16.91
C PRO A 43 10.49 8.58 17.22
N SER A 44 11.08 9.04 18.32
CA SER A 44 11.16 10.47 18.67
C SER A 44 12.34 11.16 17.95
N VAL A 45 12.48 10.92 16.65
CA VAL A 45 13.67 11.34 15.87
C VAL A 45 13.29 12.21 14.68
N GLY A 46 14.13 13.21 14.43
CA GLY A 46 14.05 14.04 13.23
C GLY A 46 12.76 14.85 13.12
N ASP A 47 12.31 15.05 11.89
CA ASP A 47 11.08 15.76 11.54
C ASP A 47 10.00 14.78 11.03
N ASP A 48 8.83 15.30 10.69
CA ASP A 48 7.70 14.49 10.20
C ASP A 48 8.06 13.65 8.97
N LEU A 49 8.90 14.15 8.07
CA LEU A 49 9.36 13.37 6.91
C LEU A 49 10.23 12.19 7.34
N SER A 50 11.10 12.38 8.33
CA SER A 50 11.96 11.33 8.88
C SER A 50 11.14 10.25 9.59
N ARG A 51 10.11 10.67 10.34
CA ARG A 51 9.14 9.77 10.99
C ARG A 51 8.36 8.93 9.98
N LEU A 52 7.84 9.55 8.92
CA LEU A 52 7.16 8.84 7.82
C LEU A 52 8.11 7.87 7.10
N THR A 53 9.36 8.28 6.86
CA THR A 53 10.38 7.43 6.22
C THR A 53 10.70 6.22 7.09
N TYR A 54 10.78 6.41 8.42
CA TYR A 54 10.99 5.30 9.36
C TYR A 54 9.85 4.30 9.28
N ALA A 55 8.62 4.79 9.42
CA ALA A 55 7.44 3.95 9.39
C ALA A 55 7.29 3.19 8.06
N ASP A 56 7.55 3.84 6.92
CA ASP A 56 7.60 3.17 5.61
C ASP A 56 8.65 2.05 5.59
N SER A 57 9.82 2.27 6.20
CA SER A 57 10.90 1.26 6.27
C SER A 57 10.54 0.05 7.14
N GLN A 58 9.67 0.23 8.15
CA GLN A 58 9.23 -0.84 9.05
C GLN A 58 8.00 -1.59 8.52
N THR A 59 7.22 -0.96 7.64
CA THR A 59 5.89 -1.47 7.26
C THR A 59 5.76 -1.64 5.75
N TYR A 60 5.57 -0.55 5.01
CA TYR A 60 5.27 -0.55 3.58
C TYR A 60 6.39 -1.16 2.71
N LEU A 61 7.65 -0.82 2.99
CA LEU A 61 8.80 -1.31 2.23
C LEU A 61 8.94 -2.85 2.32
N PRO A 62 9.06 -3.47 3.52
CA PRO A 62 9.17 -4.91 3.63
C PRO A 62 7.84 -5.64 3.38
N GLY A 63 6.71 -5.04 3.77
CA GLY A 63 5.39 -5.68 3.75
C GLY A 63 4.64 -5.58 2.43
N ASP A 64 4.97 -4.62 1.56
CA ASP A 64 4.30 -4.45 0.26
C ASP A 64 5.29 -4.52 -0.92
N LEU A 65 6.37 -3.75 -0.89
CA LEU A 65 7.25 -3.60 -2.05
C LEU A 65 8.22 -4.78 -2.22
N LEU A 66 9.01 -5.07 -1.19
CA LEU A 66 10.08 -6.07 -1.29
C LEU A 66 9.54 -7.48 -1.40
N VAL A 67 8.50 -7.81 -0.64
CA VAL A 67 7.89 -9.15 -0.67
C VAL A 67 7.30 -9.49 -2.04
N LYS A 68 6.70 -8.51 -2.75
CA LYS A 68 6.13 -8.73 -4.09
C LYS A 68 7.22 -9.02 -5.10
N ILE A 69 8.28 -8.22 -5.11
CA ILE A 69 9.41 -8.38 -6.04
C ILE A 69 10.11 -9.71 -5.80
N ASP A 70 10.40 -10.04 -4.53
CA ASP A 70 11.06 -11.29 -4.16
C ASP A 70 10.26 -12.51 -4.59
N ARG A 71 8.99 -12.61 -4.18
CA ARG A 71 8.12 -13.74 -4.54
C ARG A 71 7.92 -13.87 -6.06
N ALA A 72 7.67 -12.77 -6.76
CA ALA A 72 7.45 -12.80 -8.21
C ALA A 72 8.70 -13.20 -8.99
N SER A 73 9.87 -12.69 -8.58
CA SER A 73 11.14 -13.01 -9.26
C SER A 73 11.59 -14.44 -8.97
N MET A 74 11.52 -14.88 -7.70
CA MET A 74 11.89 -16.24 -7.31
C MET A 74 10.95 -17.31 -7.87
N PHE A 75 9.68 -16.98 -8.12
CA PHE A 75 8.74 -17.87 -8.81
C PHE A 75 9.26 -18.32 -10.19
N VAL A 76 10.08 -17.49 -10.85
CA VAL A 76 10.71 -17.79 -12.14
C VAL A 76 12.23 -17.97 -12.04
N GLY A 77 12.77 -18.15 -10.83
CA GLY A 77 14.19 -18.39 -10.59
C GLY A 77 15.11 -17.19 -10.86
N LEU A 78 14.58 -15.96 -10.81
CA LEU A 78 15.36 -14.72 -10.99
C LEU A 78 15.67 -14.07 -9.64
N GLU A 79 16.91 -13.60 -9.47
CA GLU A 79 17.33 -12.83 -8.30
C GLU A 79 17.33 -11.32 -8.63
N VAL A 80 16.45 -10.55 -7.98
CA VAL A 80 16.41 -9.09 -8.13
C VAL A 80 17.26 -8.41 -7.07
N ARG A 81 18.03 -7.39 -7.49
CA ARG A 81 18.81 -6.53 -6.58
C ARG A 81 18.16 -5.16 -6.45
N SER A 82 18.24 -4.57 -5.27
CA SER A 82 17.73 -3.23 -4.96
C SER A 82 18.88 -2.27 -4.59
N PRO A 83 19.58 -1.66 -5.58
CA PRO A 83 20.75 -0.80 -5.33
C PRO A 83 20.46 0.37 -4.39
N PHE A 84 19.24 0.90 -4.40
CA PHE A 84 18.82 1.98 -3.51
C PHE A 84 18.76 1.59 -2.03
N LEU A 85 18.77 0.29 -1.72
CA LEU A 85 18.80 -0.25 -0.36
C LEU A 85 20.20 -0.68 0.08
N ASN A 86 21.24 -0.28 -0.66
CA ASN A 86 22.61 -0.42 -0.17
C ASN A 86 22.74 0.30 1.20
N HIS A 87 23.37 -0.38 2.16
CA HIS A 87 23.47 0.11 3.54
C HIS A 87 24.11 1.50 3.64
N ASP A 88 25.17 1.76 2.88
CA ASP A 88 25.88 3.04 2.92
C ASP A 88 25.04 4.16 2.31
N LEU A 89 24.33 3.86 1.21
CA LEU A 89 23.42 4.82 0.59
C LEU A 89 22.23 5.15 1.50
N VAL A 90 21.65 4.15 2.15
CA VAL A 90 20.58 4.34 3.13
C VAL A 90 21.08 5.16 4.31
N SER A 91 22.25 4.83 4.87
CA SER A 91 22.86 5.56 5.98
C SER A 91 23.12 7.03 5.63
N PHE A 92 23.68 7.28 4.43
CA PHE A 92 23.86 8.63 3.91
C PHE A 92 22.53 9.36 3.73
N ALA A 93 21.51 8.70 3.16
CA ALA A 93 20.20 9.31 3.00
C ALA A 93 19.56 9.67 4.35
N TRP A 94 19.76 8.86 5.39
CA TRP A 94 19.30 9.13 6.75
C TRP A 94 20.02 10.30 7.41
N SER A 95 21.31 10.51 7.14
CA SER A 95 22.05 11.64 7.71
C SER A 95 21.72 13.00 7.08
N LEU A 96 21.02 13.02 5.93
CA LEU A 96 20.69 14.26 5.24
C LEU A 96 19.50 14.99 5.88
N PRO A 97 19.57 16.34 6.01
CA PRO A 97 18.40 17.16 6.31
C PRO A 97 17.27 16.92 5.30
N SER A 98 16.03 16.97 5.76
CA SER A 98 14.85 16.69 4.92
C SER A 98 14.71 17.59 3.70
N ASP A 99 15.25 18.82 3.74
CA ASP A 99 15.30 19.73 2.59
C ASP A 99 16.07 19.17 1.39
N PHE A 100 16.97 18.20 1.60
CA PHE A 100 17.63 17.50 0.49
C PHE A 100 16.75 16.40 -0.11
N LYS A 101 15.77 15.89 0.65
CA LYS A 101 14.81 14.87 0.22
C LYS A 101 13.59 15.51 -0.43
N ARG A 102 13.07 16.60 0.14
CA ARG A 102 11.90 17.36 -0.32
C ARG A 102 12.15 18.85 -0.17
N ARG A 103 11.93 19.64 -1.23
CA ARG A 103 12.09 21.10 -1.21
C ARG A 103 11.04 21.77 -2.07
N ASN A 104 10.40 22.84 -1.57
CA ASN A 104 9.38 23.61 -2.28
C ASN A 104 8.26 22.73 -2.88
N GLY A 105 7.76 21.76 -2.11
CA GLY A 105 6.75 20.80 -2.57
C GLY A 105 7.28 19.68 -3.48
N SER A 106 8.52 19.76 -3.98
CA SER A 106 9.12 18.75 -4.84
C SER A 106 9.89 17.70 -4.04
N GLY A 107 9.49 16.44 -4.15
CA GLY A 107 10.22 15.30 -3.58
C GLY A 107 11.38 14.84 -4.47
N LYS A 108 12.24 13.99 -3.91
CA LYS A 108 13.46 13.46 -4.57
C LYS A 108 14.41 14.58 -5.02
N TYR A 109 14.48 15.70 -4.29
CA TYR A 109 15.20 16.90 -4.72
C TYR A 109 16.68 16.62 -5.06
N LEU A 110 17.43 16.02 -4.13
CA LEU A 110 18.84 15.68 -4.36
C LEU A 110 19.01 14.69 -5.53
N LEU A 111 18.13 13.69 -5.65
CA LEU A 111 18.18 12.71 -6.73
C LEU A 111 17.91 13.36 -8.10
N ARG A 112 16.95 14.28 -8.19
CA ARG A 112 16.67 15.05 -9.41
C ARG A 112 17.86 15.93 -9.81
N ARG A 113 18.50 16.60 -8.84
CA ARG A 113 19.74 17.38 -9.06
C ARG A 113 20.92 16.53 -9.51
N LEU A 114 21.01 15.28 -9.06
CA LEU A 114 22.02 14.35 -9.54
C LEU A 114 21.72 13.91 -10.98
N LEU A 115 20.48 13.51 -11.26
CA LEU A 115 20.05 13.03 -12.57
C LEU A 115 20.15 14.10 -13.67
N SER A 116 19.98 15.39 -13.34
CA SER A 116 20.11 16.49 -14.30
C SER A 116 21.51 16.59 -14.93
N LYS A 117 22.51 15.89 -14.39
CA LYS A 117 23.85 15.80 -14.97
C LYS A 117 23.98 14.71 -16.05
N TYR A 118 23.01 13.80 -16.15
CA TYR A 118 23.13 12.56 -16.94
C TYR A 118 21.99 12.33 -17.93
N VAL A 119 20.79 12.87 -17.68
CA VAL A 119 19.60 12.60 -18.50
C VAL A 119 18.82 13.88 -18.79
N ALA A 120 18.01 13.85 -19.85
CA ALA A 120 17.21 14.99 -20.28
C ALA A 120 16.12 15.38 -19.25
N PRO A 121 15.74 16.67 -19.17
CA PRO A 121 14.77 17.19 -18.18
C PRO A 121 13.46 16.41 -18.09
N ASP A 122 12.88 16.03 -19.22
CA ASP A 122 11.65 15.25 -19.31
C ASP A 122 11.70 13.90 -18.54
N LEU A 123 12.88 13.29 -18.41
CA LEU A 123 13.05 12.02 -17.71
C LEU A 123 13.12 12.15 -16.18
N TYR A 124 13.64 13.26 -15.65
CA TYR A 124 13.77 13.45 -14.20
C TYR A 124 12.79 14.48 -13.62
N GLU A 125 12.14 15.30 -14.45
CA GLU A 125 11.12 16.28 -14.03
C GLU A 125 9.71 15.69 -13.97
N ARG A 126 9.48 14.53 -14.62
CA ARG A 126 8.18 13.83 -14.58
C ARG A 126 7.60 13.65 -13.17
N SER A 127 6.27 13.63 -13.12
CA SER A 127 5.51 13.29 -11.92
C SER A 127 5.84 11.87 -11.45
N LYS A 128 5.66 11.61 -10.15
CA LYS A 128 5.80 10.26 -9.61
C LYS A 128 4.67 9.40 -10.17
N GLN A 129 5.02 8.37 -10.92
CA GLN A 129 4.10 7.34 -11.37
C GLN A 129 4.23 6.13 -10.46
N GLY A 130 3.11 5.61 -9.95
CA GLY A 130 3.06 4.35 -9.22
C GLY A 130 3.21 3.16 -10.18
N PHE A 131 3.54 1.99 -9.63
CA PHE A 131 3.55 0.72 -10.35
C PHE A 131 2.30 -0.11 -10.03
N GLU A 132 1.17 0.58 -9.86
CA GLU A 132 -0.07 -0.08 -9.51
C GLU A 132 -0.62 -0.83 -10.73
N PRO A 133 -0.90 -2.14 -10.63
CA PRO A 133 -1.59 -2.85 -11.69
C PRO A 133 -2.98 -2.23 -11.92
N PRO A 134 -3.54 -2.29 -13.14
CA PRO A 134 -4.84 -1.71 -13.46
C PRO A 134 -5.98 -2.56 -12.87
N MET A 135 -6.04 -2.66 -11.54
CA MET A 135 -6.90 -3.58 -10.79
C MET A 135 -8.37 -3.37 -11.09
N ALA A 136 -8.84 -2.13 -11.11
CA ALA A 136 -10.22 -1.82 -11.44
C ALA A 136 -10.61 -2.31 -12.84
N PHE A 137 -9.73 -2.17 -13.82
CA PHE A 137 -9.97 -2.71 -15.16
C PHE A 137 -9.94 -4.24 -15.16
N TRP A 138 -8.99 -4.86 -14.45
CA TRP A 138 -8.89 -6.31 -14.38
C TRP A 138 -10.13 -6.94 -13.73
N LEU A 139 -10.58 -6.41 -12.60
CA LEU A 139 -11.76 -6.92 -11.89
C LEU A 139 -13.05 -6.78 -12.70
N ARG A 140 -13.17 -5.74 -13.53
CA ARG A 140 -14.31 -5.55 -14.46
C ARG A 140 -14.19 -6.36 -15.76
N GLY A 141 -13.07 -7.04 -15.98
CA GLY A 141 -12.78 -7.70 -17.25
C GLY A 141 -12.09 -9.05 -17.03
N PRO A 142 -10.78 -9.16 -17.30
CA PRO A 142 -10.10 -10.45 -17.33
C PRO A 142 -10.12 -11.25 -16.01
N LEU A 143 -10.32 -10.60 -14.86
CA LEU A 143 -10.44 -11.25 -13.56
C LEU A 143 -11.88 -11.33 -13.04
N TYR A 144 -12.88 -10.92 -13.84
CA TYR A 144 -14.28 -10.87 -13.41
C TYR A 144 -14.78 -12.23 -12.91
N GLU A 145 -14.67 -13.28 -13.74
CA GLU A 145 -15.18 -14.62 -13.41
C GLU A 145 -14.52 -15.19 -12.14
N TRP A 146 -13.21 -15.01 -12.01
CA TRP A 146 -12.48 -15.41 -10.81
C TRP A 146 -12.96 -14.64 -9.59
N ALA A 147 -13.13 -13.32 -9.70
CA ALA A 147 -13.62 -12.50 -8.59
C ALA A 147 -15.05 -12.87 -8.20
N GLU A 148 -15.96 -13.04 -9.15
CA GLU A 148 -17.35 -13.44 -8.91
C GLU A 148 -17.45 -14.82 -8.26
N SER A 149 -16.57 -15.76 -8.64
CA SER A 149 -16.52 -17.09 -8.02
C SER A 149 -16.14 -17.05 -6.53
N LEU A 150 -15.42 -16.02 -6.09
CA LEU A 150 -15.00 -15.85 -4.69
C LEU A 150 -15.95 -14.95 -3.90
N LEU A 151 -16.64 -14.04 -4.58
CA LEU A 151 -17.51 -13.02 -3.99
C LEU A 151 -18.99 -13.36 -4.09
N ASN A 152 -19.40 -14.51 -4.60
CA ASN A 152 -20.82 -14.90 -4.57
C ASN A 152 -21.29 -15.14 -3.13
N GLU A 153 -22.61 -15.02 -2.90
CA GLU A 153 -23.20 -15.11 -1.56
C GLU A 153 -22.88 -16.43 -0.85
N GLN A 154 -22.88 -17.54 -1.58
CA GLN A 154 -22.55 -18.85 -1.02
C GLN A 154 -21.11 -18.88 -0.51
N SER A 155 -20.16 -18.39 -1.29
CA SER A 155 -18.74 -18.38 -0.93
C SER A 155 -18.45 -17.43 0.23
N LEU A 156 -19.15 -16.29 0.28
CA LEU A 156 -19.00 -15.33 1.39
C LEU A 156 -19.62 -15.83 2.69
N ALA A 157 -20.75 -16.54 2.62
CA ALA A 157 -21.50 -17.00 3.80
C ALA A 157 -20.98 -18.31 4.40
N GLN A 158 -20.10 -19.05 3.71
CA GLN A 158 -19.70 -20.41 4.08
C GLN A 158 -19.19 -20.53 5.53
N ASP A 159 -18.38 -19.58 5.98
CA ASP A 159 -17.61 -19.71 7.23
C ASP A 159 -17.96 -18.64 8.29
N GLY A 160 -18.85 -17.70 7.96
CA GLY A 160 -19.29 -16.64 8.89
C GLY A 160 -18.25 -15.55 9.20
N TRP A 161 -17.11 -15.53 8.53
CA TRP A 161 -16.08 -14.49 8.72
C TRP A 161 -16.41 -13.16 8.03
N LEU A 162 -17.23 -13.19 6.99
CA LEU A 162 -17.55 -12.04 6.14
C LEU A 162 -19.06 -11.85 6.05
N GLU A 163 -19.49 -10.59 6.07
CA GLU A 163 -20.87 -10.23 5.79
C GLU A 163 -21.08 -10.09 4.27
N SER A 164 -21.92 -10.96 3.70
CA SER A 164 -22.10 -11.04 2.24
C SER A 164 -22.70 -9.75 1.65
N GLU A 165 -23.74 -9.20 2.28
CA GLU A 165 -24.51 -8.07 1.76
C GLU A 165 -23.64 -6.82 1.45
N PRO A 166 -22.86 -6.26 2.40
CA PRO A 166 -22.05 -5.07 2.12
C PRO A 166 -21.00 -5.33 1.03
N ILE A 167 -20.43 -6.53 0.96
CA ILE A 167 -19.43 -6.91 -0.05
C ILE A 167 -20.07 -7.00 -1.44
N ARG A 168 -21.26 -7.62 -1.55
CA ARG A 168 -22.01 -7.68 -2.82
C ARG A 168 -22.42 -6.31 -3.31
N ASN A 169 -22.80 -5.41 -2.40
CA ASN A 169 -23.17 -4.04 -2.75
C ASN A 169 -22.00 -3.27 -3.36
N ILE A 170 -20.83 -3.26 -2.71
CA ILE A 170 -19.65 -2.57 -3.28
C ILE A 170 -19.13 -3.25 -4.55
N TRP A 171 -19.31 -4.57 -4.68
CA TRP A 171 -18.99 -5.29 -5.92
C TRP A 171 -19.88 -4.85 -7.08
N ALA A 172 -21.19 -4.76 -6.86
CA ALA A 172 -22.14 -4.27 -7.87
C ALA A 172 -21.86 -2.81 -8.26
N GLU A 173 -21.60 -1.92 -7.30
CA GLU A 173 -21.20 -0.53 -7.57
C GLU A 173 -19.90 -0.45 -8.39
N HIS A 174 -18.94 -1.33 -8.07
CA HIS A 174 -17.67 -1.41 -8.79
C HIS A 174 -17.86 -1.79 -10.24
N LEU A 175 -18.64 -2.84 -10.50
CA LEU A 175 -18.94 -3.33 -11.85
C LEU A 175 -19.73 -2.31 -12.67
N ALA A 176 -20.69 -1.62 -12.04
CA ALA A 176 -21.47 -0.56 -12.68
C ALA A 176 -20.63 0.70 -13.00
N GLY A 177 -19.40 0.78 -12.51
CA GLY A 177 -18.55 1.96 -12.68
C GLY A 177 -19.01 3.17 -11.85
N PHE A 178 -19.96 2.97 -10.93
CA PHE A 178 -20.46 4.03 -10.07
C PHE A 178 -19.37 4.54 -9.12
N ARG A 179 -18.58 3.62 -8.57
CA ARG A 179 -17.43 3.93 -7.73
C ARG A 179 -16.32 2.89 -7.94
N ASP A 180 -15.09 3.32 -7.78
CA ASP A 180 -13.95 2.40 -7.76
C ASP A 180 -13.72 1.88 -6.33
N TRP A 181 -13.76 0.56 -6.17
CA TRP A 181 -13.67 -0.18 -4.93
C TRP A 181 -12.56 -1.25 -4.99
N HIS A 182 -11.67 -1.17 -5.99
CA HIS A 182 -10.71 -2.24 -6.24
C HIS A 182 -9.80 -2.51 -5.04
N PHE A 183 -9.44 -1.50 -4.24
CA PHE A 183 -8.61 -1.68 -3.06
C PHE A 183 -9.29 -2.53 -1.98
N GLU A 184 -10.55 -2.23 -1.68
CA GLU A 184 -11.35 -2.91 -0.68
C GLU A 184 -11.70 -4.34 -1.13
N LEU A 185 -12.17 -4.47 -2.37
CA LEU A 185 -12.51 -5.76 -2.98
C LEU A 185 -11.30 -6.68 -3.06
N TRP A 186 -10.11 -6.16 -3.39
CA TRP A 186 -8.91 -6.98 -3.48
C TRP A 186 -8.54 -7.62 -2.15
N ASN A 187 -8.75 -6.95 -1.01
CA ASN A 187 -8.50 -7.53 0.31
C ASN A 187 -9.42 -8.73 0.57
N VAL A 188 -10.71 -8.59 0.25
CA VAL A 188 -11.69 -9.68 0.39
C VAL A 188 -11.33 -10.85 -0.53
N LEU A 189 -10.98 -10.55 -1.78
CA LEU A 189 -10.57 -11.54 -2.77
C LEU A 189 -9.32 -12.32 -2.33
N MET A 190 -8.30 -11.64 -1.80
CA MET A 190 -7.10 -12.29 -1.30
C MET A 190 -7.40 -13.17 -0.08
N PHE A 191 -8.25 -12.72 0.84
CA PHE A 191 -8.70 -13.53 1.96
C PHE A 191 -9.42 -14.79 1.48
N GLN A 192 -10.42 -14.66 0.60
CA GLN A 192 -11.16 -15.79 0.04
C GLN A 192 -10.27 -16.75 -0.75
N ALA A 193 -9.36 -16.22 -1.59
CA ALA A 193 -8.43 -17.05 -2.35
C ALA A 193 -7.47 -17.84 -1.44
N TRP A 194 -6.98 -17.20 -0.37
CA TRP A 194 -6.15 -17.88 0.64
C TRP A 194 -6.94 -18.98 1.34
N ARG A 195 -8.16 -18.69 1.83
CA ARG A 195 -9.05 -19.67 2.47
C ARG A 195 -9.30 -20.88 1.58
N ASN A 196 -9.71 -20.64 0.33
CA ASN A 196 -9.98 -21.71 -0.63
C ASN A 196 -8.75 -22.59 -0.92
N THR A 197 -7.54 -22.02 -0.86
CA THR A 197 -6.30 -22.76 -1.10
C THR A 197 -5.88 -23.61 0.09
N TRP A 198 -6.06 -23.09 1.31
CA TRP A 198 -5.48 -23.70 2.52
C TRP A 198 -6.51 -24.41 3.41
N HIS A 199 -7.81 -24.31 3.10
CA HIS A 199 -8.92 -24.91 3.86
C HIS A 199 -8.89 -24.62 5.36
N VAL A 200 -8.24 -23.52 5.75
CA VAL A 200 -8.41 -22.92 7.08
C VAL A 200 -9.82 -22.41 7.15
#